data_AF-A0A848HFA7-F1
#
_entry.id   AF-A0A848HFA7-F1
#
_cell.length_a   1.000
_cell.length_b   1.000
_cell.length_c   1.000
_cell.angle_alpha   90.00
_cell.angle_beta   90.00
_cell.angle_gamma   90.00
#
_symmetry.space_group_name_H-M   'P 1'
#
loop_
_entity.id
_entity.type
_entity.pdbx_description
1 polymer ?
#
loop_
_entity_poly.entity_id
_entity_poly.type
_entity_poly.pdbx_seq_one_letter_code
_entity_poly.pdbx_strand_id
1 'polypeptide(L)'
;MNDKTYNVLFLCTGNAARSIMAEAMLNATSGGRFKTCSAGSHPTGTVNPFACEELSSLGYSLEKLRSKSWDEFEATSAPHMDFVITVCDAAAGEPCPVWPGQPITAHWRFEDPVLCHGTDAEVRHAFAKVCREIKYRLDLFQSLPMEKLEKLALKRELDQIGASKP
;
A
#
# COMPACT_ATOMS: atom_id res chain seq x y z
N MET A 1 1.34 -22.63 15.44
CA MET A 1 1.25 -21.23 14.98
C MET A 1 1.36 -21.30 13.47
N ASN A 2 0.45 -20.70 12.72
CA ASN A 2 0.49 -20.83 11.26
C ASN A 2 1.55 -19.84 10.75
N ASP A 3 2.73 -20.35 10.40
CA ASP A 3 3.94 -19.59 10.00
C ASP A 3 3.84 -18.97 8.60
N LYS A 4 2.63 -18.73 8.09
CA LYS A 4 2.44 -18.22 6.73
C LYS A 4 2.66 -16.70 6.72
N THR A 5 3.76 -16.27 6.11
CA THR A 5 3.97 -14.88 5.71
C THR A 5 3.20 -14.61 4.41
N TYR A 6 2.41 -13.53 4.39
CA TYR A 6 1.67 -13.10 3.21
C TYR A 6 2.42 -11.98 2.47
N ASN A 7 2.48 -12.06 1.15
CA ASN A 7 3.05 -11.01 0.32
C ASN A 7 1.98 -10.01 -0.13
N VAL A 8 2.22 -8.72 0.09
CA VAL A 8 1.27 -7.64 -0.20
C VAL A 8 1.92 -6.62 -1.13
N LEU A 9 1.26 -6.29 -2.24
CA LEU A 9 1.70 -5.26 -3.17
C LEU A 9 0.75 -4.05 -3.13
N PHE A 10 1.26 -2.88 -2.77
CA PHE A 10 0.53 -1.62 -2.85
C PHE A 10 0.81 -0.90 -4.17
N LEU A 11 -0.24 -0.57 -4.92
CA LEU A 11 -0.12 0.07 -6.23
C LEU A 11 -0.67 1.49 -6.20
N CYS A 12 0.12 2.45 -6.70
CA CYS A 12 -0.37 3.77 -7.08
C CYS A 12 0.29 4.23 -8.38
N THR A 13 -0.19 5.28 -9.02
CA THR A 13 0.37 5.72 -10.32
C THR A 13 1.86 6.04 -10.25
N GLY A 14 2.27 6.92 -9.32
CA GLY A 14 3.64 7.46 -9.27
C GLY A 14 4.63 6.71 -8.38
N ASN A 15 4.17 5.75 -7.56
CA ASN A 15 4.95 5.07 -6.52
C ASN A 15 5.84 6.00 -5.65
N ALA A 16 5.31 7.17 -5.28
CA ALA A 16 6.08 8.22 -4.61
C ALA A 16 5.63 8.51 -3.16
N ALA A 17 4.34 8.34 -2.84
CA ALA A 17 3.76 8.77 -1.56
C ALA A 17 2.89 7.69 -0.92
N ARG A 18 1.60 7.61 -1.26
CA ARG A 18 0.61 6.71 -0.62
C ARG A 18 1.07 5.25 -0.52
N SER A 19 1.49 4.67 -1.65
CA SER A 19 1.91 3.26 -1.67
C SER A 19 3.21 3.02 -0.90
N ILE A 20 4.12 3.99 -0.88
CA ILE A 20 5.37 3.95 -0.10
C ILE A 20 5.05 4.01 1.39
N MET A 21 4.15 4.91 1.79
CA MET A 21 3.68 5.01 3.18
C MET A 21 3.02 3.70 3.63
N ALA A 22 2.18 3.10 2.79
CA ALA A 22 1.55 1.81 3.08
C ALA A 22 2.56 0.65 3.20
N GLU A 23 3.54 0.56 2.29
CA GLU A 23 4.63 -0.43 2.35
C GLU A 23 5.41 -0.31 3.67
N ALA A 24 5.90 0.89 3.99
CA ALA A 24 6.72 1.11 5.17
C ALA A 24 5.98 0.75 6.48
N MET A 25 4.74 1.24 6.63
CA MET A 25 3.95 1.04 7.84
C MET A 25 3.59 -0.43 8.07
N LEU A 26 3.10 -1.13 7.04
CA LEU A 26 2.69 -2.52 7.20
C LEU A 26 3.90 -3.44 7.40
N ASN A 27 5.02 -3.17 6.70
CA ASN A 27 6.25 -3.93 6.94
C ASN A 27 6.72 -3.82 8.38
N ALA A 28 6.66 -2.61 8.95
CA ALA A 28 7.14 -2.33 10.30
C ALA A 28 6.21 -2.88 11.40
N THR A 29 4.90 -2.83 11.19
CA THR A 29 3.90 -3.13 12.24
C THR A 29 3.41 -4.58 12.25
N SER A 30 3.60 -5.33 11.16
CA SER A 30 3.04 -6.68 11.00
C SER A 30 3.71 -7.80 11.80
N GLY A 31 4.83 -7.53 12.48
CA GLY A 31 5.58 -8.56 13.21
C GLY A 31 6.06 -9.72 12.32
N GLY A 32 6.29 -9.48 11.02
CA GLY A 32 6.71 -10.49 10.05
C GLY A 32 5.58 -11.31 9.42
N ARG A 33 4.32 -11.04 9.78
CA ARG A 33 3.14 -11.66 9.15
C ARG A 33 2.96 -11.23 7.70
N PHE A 34 3.40 -10.01 7.36
CA PHE A 34 3.33 -9.47 6.01
C PHE A 34 4.73 -9.11 5.50
N LYS A 35 5.02 -9.52 4.26
CA LYS A 35 6.10 -8.97 3.45
C LYS A 35 5.48 -8.03 2.44
N THR A 36 5.90 -6.77 2.45
CA THR A 36 5.21 -5.74 1.68
C THR A 36 6.11 -5.16 0.62
N CYS A 37 5.53 -4.84 -0.51
CA CYS A 37 6.16 -4.10 -1.59
C CYS A 37 5.18 -3.03 -2.07
N SER A 38 5.70 -2.02 -2.74
CA SER A 38 4.88 -1.10 -3.52
C SER A 38 5.43 -0.90 -4.92
N ALA A 39 4.56 -0.52 -5.85
CA ALA A 39 4.96 -0.19 -7.20
C ALA A 39 3.99 0.81 -7.82
N GLY A 40 4.27 1.23 -9.05
CA GLY A 40 3.35 2.05 -9.82
C GLY A 40 3.41 1.80 -11.30
N SER A 41 2.35 2.22 -11.99
CA SER A 41 2.24 2.11 -13.44
C SER A 41 3.11 3.14 -14.17
N HIS A 42 3.30 4.31 -13.56
CA HIS A 42 4.13 5.40 -14.07
C HIS A 42 5.01 5.92 -12.94
N PRO A 43 5.96 5.11 -12.42
CA PRO A 43 6.77 5.48 -11.27
C PRO A 43 7.55 6.76 -11.56
N THR A 44 7.56 7.66 -10.59
CA THR A 44 8.28 8.95 -10.70
C THR A 44 9.81 8.79 -10.62
N GLY A 45 10.29 7.61 -10.19
CA GLY A 45 11.70 7.30 -10.00
C GLY A 45 12.27 7.80 -8.67
N THR A 46 11.51 8.59 -7.89
CA THR A 46 11.92 9.10 -6.58
C THR A 46 10.80 9.00 -5.56
N VAL A 47 11.15 8.79 -4.30
CA VAL A 47 10.18 8.83 -3.19
C VAL A 47 9.95 10.29 -2.81
N ASN A 48 8.70 10.67 -2.55
CA ASN A 48 8.34 12.04 -2.19
C ASN A 48 8.98 12.42 -0.83
N PRO A 49 9.69 13.56 -0.72
CA PRO A 49 10.34 13.98 0.51
C PRO A 49 9.41 14.12 1.72
N PHE A 50 8.18 14.60 1.53
CA PHE A 50 7.21 14.73 2.63
C PHE A 50 6.69 13.37 3.11
N ALA A 51 6.63 12.36 2.24
CA ALA A 51 6.35 10.98 2.67
C ALA A 51 7.50 10.42 3.50
N CYS A 52 8.75 10.65 3.09
CA CYS A 52 9.94 10.26 3.85
C CYS A 52 9.99 10.97 5.21
N GLU A 53 9.67 12.27 5.26
CA GLU A 53 9.62 13.06 6.49
C GLU A 53 8.57 12.50 7.47
N GLU A 54 7.35 12.26 7.01
CA GLU A 54 6.27 11.69 7.83
C GLU A 54 6.62 10.29 8.34
N LEU A 55 7.16 9.42 7.47
CA LEU A 55 7.57 8.08 7.88
C LEU A 55 8.70 8.10 8.92
N SER A 56 9.68 8.99 8.74
CA SER A 56 10.80 9.15 9.66
C SER A 56 10.35 9.70 11.02
N SER A 57 9.40 10.65 11.02
CA SER A 57 8.87 11.24 12.27
C SER A 57 8.13 10.20 13.13
N LEU A 58 7.54 9.18 12.48
CA LEU A 58 6.88 8.04 13.11
C LEU A 58 7.83 6.88 13.43
N GLY A 59 9.12 7.01 13.10
CA GLY A 59 10.16 5.99 13.38
C GLY A 59 10.19 4.81 12.41
N TYR A 60 9.59 4.94 11.22
CA TYR A 60 9.64 3.90 10.19
C TYR A 60 10.92 4.00 9.34
N SER A 61 11.50 2.85 8.99
CA SER A 61 12.71 2.78 8.17
C SER A 61 12.44 3.15 6.71
N LEU A 62 13.36 3.91 6.12
CA LEU A 62 13.35 4.29 4.71
C LEU A 62 14.28 3.46 3.82
N GLU A 63 15.16 2.63 4.40
CA GLU A 63 16.34 2.08 3.72
C GLU A 63 16.03 1.26 2.45
N LYS A 64 14.84 0.65 2.38
CA LYS A 64 14.43 -0.24 1.27
C LYS A 64 13.34 0.37 0.39
N LEU A 65 12.90 1.59 0.70
CA LEU A 65 11.84 2.27 -0.04
C LEU A 65 12.41 2.87 -1.33
N ARG A 66 11.74 2.59 -2.45
CA ARG A 66 12.10 3.17 -3.75
C ARG A 66 10.87 3.24 -4.64
N SER A 67 10.83 4.24 -5.52
CA SER A 67 9.85 4.31 -6.59
C SER A 67 10.23 3.32 -7.70
N LYS A 68 9.31 2.42 -8.06
CA LYS A 68 9.56 1.33 -9.02
C LYS A 68 8.32 0.97 -9.84
N SER A 69 8.57 0.43 -11.05
CA SER A 69 7.50 -0.01 -11.95
C SER A 69 6.86 -1.28 -11.41
N TRP A 70 5.57 -1.43 -11.65
CA TRP A 70 4.85 -2.66 -11.37
C TRP A 70 5.28 -3.83 -12.26
N ASP A 71 6.01 -3.57 -13.35
CA ASP A 71 6.51 -4.57 -14.30
C ASP A 71 7.45 -5.56 -13.60
N GLU A 72 8.14 -5.10 -12.54
CA GLU A 72 8.99 -5.93 -11.70
C GLU A 72 8.22 -7.07 -11.01
N PHE A 73 6.90 -6.92 -10.88
CA PHE A 73 6.00 -7.87 -10.20
C PHE A 73 5.14 -8.68 -11.17
N GLU A 74 5.19 -8.38 -12.47
CA GLU A 74 4.46 -9.14 -13.51
C GLU A 74 5.24 -10.37 -13.99
N ALA A 75 6.57 -10.35 -13.86
CA ALA A 75 7.43 -11.44 -14.31
C ALA A 75 7.11 -12.75 -13.58
N THR A 76 7.27 -13.90 -14.25
CA THR A 76 7.09 -15.23 -13.64
C THR A 76 8.10 -15.53 -12.53
N SER A 77 9.23 -14.83 -12.53
CA SER A 77 10.25 -14.87 -11.46
C SER A 77 9.96 -13.92 -10.30
N ALA A 78 8.94 -13.06 -10.41
CA ALA A 78 8.56 -12.15 -9.36
C ALA A 78 8.08 -12.91 -8.11
N PRO A 79 8.21 -12.31 -6.91
CA PRO A 79 7.64 -12.91 -5.72
C PRO A 79 6.13 -13.10 -5.90
N HIS A 80 5.61 -14.26 -5.51
CA HIS A 80 4.17 -14.51 -5.50
C HIS A 80 3.46 -13.49 -4.61
N MET A 81 2.41 -12.82 -5.11
CA MET A 81 1.59 -11.90 -4.30
C MET A 81 0.34 -12.63 -3.78
N ASP A 82 0.07 -12.53 -2.48
CA ASP A 82 -1.21 -12.98 -1.91
C ASP A 82 -2.27 -11.87 -2.03
N PHE A 83 -1.85 -10.60 -1.90
CA PHE A 83 -2.71 -9.42 -1.93
C PHE A 83 -2.15 -8.34 -2.85
N VAL A 84 -3.03 -7.71 -3.63
CA VAL A 84 -2.72 -6.49 -4.41
C VAL A 84 -3.73 -5.42 -4.08
N ILE A 85 -3.27 -4.29 -3.55
CA ILE A 85 -4.12 -3.20 -3.06
C ILE A 85 -3.80 -1.93 -3.83
N THR A 86 -4.76 -1.44 -4.62
CA THR A 86 -4.63 -0.15 -5.31
C THR A 86 -5.02 0.98 -4.36
N VAL A 87 -4.17 2.01 -4.27
CA VAL A 87 -4.34 3.13 -3.31
C VAL A 87 -4.65 4.48 -3.97
N CYS A 88 -4.79 4.51 -5.29
CA CYS A 88 -5.28 5.66 -6.06
C CYS A 88 -6.28 5.22 -7.13
N ASP A 89 -7.21 6.12 -7.49
CA ASP A 89 -8.27 5.84 -8.47
C ASP A 89 -7.71 5.47 -9.84
N ALA A 90 -6.64 6.15 -10.27
CA ALA A 90 -6.01 5.92 -11.56
C ALA A 90 -5.44 4.49 -11.67
N ALA A 91 -4.77 3.98 -10.63
CA ALA A 91 -4.26 2.61 -10.63
C ALA A 91 -5.38 1.54 -10.59
N ALA A 92 -6.58 1.90 -10.11
CA ALA A 92 -7.73 1.00 -10.13
C ALA A 92 -8.45 0.96 -11.49
N GLY A 93 -8.38 2.05 -12.26
CA GLY A 93 -9.01 2.19 -13.58
C GLY A 93 -8.13 1.78 -14.77
N GLU A 94 -6.83 1.62 -14.56
CA GLU A 94 -5.91 1.07 -15.56
C GLU A 94 -6.16 -0.44 -15.75
N PRO A 95 -5.94 -1.00 -16.95
CA PRO A 95 -6.05 -2.43 -17.19
C PRO A 95 -4.99 -3.14 -16.34
N CYS A 96 -5.39 -3.54 -15.13
CA CYS A 96 -4.50 -4.18 -14.18
C CYS A 96 -3.91 -5.45 -14.84
N PRO A 97 -2.59 -5.65 -14.74
CA PRO A 97 -1.93 -6.84 -15.26
C PRO A 97 -2.56 -8.11 -14.71
N VAL A 98 -2.49 -9.20 -15.48
CA VAL A 98 -2.83 -10.52 -14.94
C VAL A 98 -1.70 -10.95 -14.01
N TRP A 99 -1.89 -10.72 -12.72
CA TRP A 99 -0.91 -11.08 -11.70
C TRP A 99 -0.72 -12.60 -11.61
N PRO A 100 0.54 -13.09 -11.64
CA PRO A 100 0.83 -14.49 -11.33
C PRO A 100 0.22 -14.91 -9.98
N GLY A 101 -0.41 -16.09 -9.92
CA GLY A 101 -1.01 -16.62 -8.69
C GLY A 101 -2.42 -16.10 -8.35
N GLN A 102 -2.97 -15.16 -9.13
CA GLN A 102 -4.32 -14.59 -8.91
C GLN A 102 -4.53 -14.08 -7.47
N PRO A 103 -3.76 -13.06 -7.03
CA PRO A 103 -3.89 -12.45 -5.71
C PRO A 103 -5.32 -11.95 -5.45
N ILE A 104 -5.65 -11.82 -4.17
CA ILE A 104 -6.87 -11.13 -3.77
C ILE A 104 -6.63 -9.63 -3.96
N THR A 105 -7.49 -8.98 -4.75
CA THR A 105 -7.35 -7.56 -5.07
C THR A 105 -8.31 -6.71 -4.24
N ALA A 106 -7.92 -5.48 -3.90
CA ALA A 106 -8.83 -4.51 -3.30
C ALA A 106 -8.44 -3.08 -3.68
N HIS A 107 -9.38 -2.15 -3.52
CA HIS A 107 -9.15 -0.75 -3.79
C HIS A 107 -9.39 0.09 -2.53
N TRP A 108 -8.35 0.77 -2.06
CA TRP A 108 -8.39 1.64 -0.88
C TRP A 108 -8.12 3.08 -1.30
N ARG A 109 -9.18 3.86 -1.50
CA ARG A 109 -9.06 5.23 -1.98
C ARG A 109 -8.52 6.18 -0.91
N PHE A 110 -7.44 6.88 -1.21
CA PHE A 110 -6.93 7.99 -0.40
C PHE A 110 -6.81 9.25 -1.23
N GLU A 111 -7.05 10.41 -0.62
CA GLU A 111 -6.71 11.70 -1.22
C GLU A 111 -5.24 11.72 -1.62
N ASP A 112 -4.92 12.42 -2.71
CA ASP A 112 -3.53 12.57 -3.14
C ASP A 112 -2.88 13.75 -2.42
N PRO A 113 -1.98 13.52 -1.44
CA PRO A 113 -1.37 14.62 -0.71
C PRO A 113 -0.42 15.45 -1.59
N VAL A 114 0.01 14.92 -2.75
CA VAL A 114 0.87 15.63 -3.72
C VAL A 114 0.12 16.75 -4.45
N LEU A 115 -1.21 16.68 -4.51
CA LEU A 115 -2.05 17.73 -5.10
C LEU A 115 -2.32 18.89 -4.13
N CYS A 116 -1.87 18.79 -2.87
CA CYS A 116 -1.94 19.90 -1.94
C CYS A 116 -0.92 20.97 -2.33
N HIS A 117 -1.40 22.20 -2.54
CA HIS A 117 -0.58 23.37 -2.83
C HIS A 117 -0.70 24.37 -1.68
N GLY A 118 0.39 25.02 -1.32
CA GLY A 118 0.43 25.98 -0.22
C GLY A 118 1.80 26.03 0.46
N THR A 119 1.79 26.39 1.72
CA THR A 119 2.96 26.36 2.60
C THR A 119 3.38 24.92 2.91
N ASP A 120 4.65 24.70 3.24
CA ASP A 120 5.12 23.38 3.66
C ASP A 120 4.34 22.82 4.86
N ALA A 121 3.81 23.69 5.73
CA ALA A 121 2.99 23.28 6.87
C ALA A 121 1.65 22.66 6.41
N GLU A 122 1.01 23.25 5.41
CA GLU A 122 -0.24 22.72 4.82
C GLU A 122 0.02 21.41 4.08
N VAL A 123 1.13 21.31 3.34
CA VAL A 123 1.54 20.08 2.67
C VAL A 123 1.81 18.98 3.70
N ARG A 124 2.61 19.24 4.74
CA ARG A 124 2.85 18.27 5.84
C ARG A 124 1.54 17.83 6.49
N HIS A 125 0.61 18.76 6.72
CA HIS A 125 -0.70 18.42 7.28
C HIS A 125 -1.47 17.45 6.39
N ALA A 126 -1.46 17.64 5.07
CA ALA A 126 -2.07 16.74 4.10
C ALA A 126 -1.42 15.34 4.12
N PHE A 127 -0.08 15.27 4.15
CA PHE A 127 0.65 14.00 4.28
C PHE A 127 0.31 13.27 5.58
N ALA A 128 0.33 13.98 6.72
CA ALA A 128 0.00 13.41 8.02
C ALA A 128 -1.46 12.91 8.08
N LYS A 129 -2.41 13.65 7.46
CA LYS A 129 -3.80 13.20 7.32
C LYS A 129 -3.86 11.87 6.59
N VAL A 130 -3.32 11.80 5.37
CA VAL A 130 -3.33 10.59 4.55
C VAL A 130 -2.59 9.43 5.24
N CYS A 131 -1.49 9.71 5.94
CA CYS A 131 -0.75 8.70 6.69
C CYS A 131 -1.62 8.05 7.79
N ARG A 132 -2.42 8.85 8.53
CA ARG A 132 -3.37 8.33 9.53
C ARG A 132 -4.46 7.47 8.90
N GLU A 133 -5.00 7.90 7.75
CA GLU A 133 -6.03 7.13 7.03
C GLU A 133 -5.49 5.77 6.56
N ILE A 134 -4.26 5.76 6.02
CA ILE A 134 -3.59 4.52 5.60
C ILE A 134 -3.39 3.63 6.81
N LYS A 135 -2.86 4.18 7.91
CA LYS A 135 -2.63 3.42 9.15
C LYS A 135 -3.91 2.76 9.65
N TYR A 136 -5.02 3.50 9.69
CA TYR A 136 -6.32 2.95 10.12
C TYR A 136 -6.73 1.72 9.31
N ARG A 137 -6.63 1.78 7.97
CA ARG A 137 -6.96 0.63 7.11
C ARG A 137 -5.99 -0.53 7.27
N LEU A 138 -4.71 -0.24 7.49
CA LEU A 138 -3.71 -1.26 7.79
C LEU A 138 -3.97 -1.97 9.13
N ASP A 139 -4.41 -1.23 10.15
CA ASP A 139 -4.76 -1.81 11.45
C ASP A 139 -5.95 -2.78 11.30
N LEU A 140 -6.99 -2.38 10.56
CA LEU A 140 -8.12 -3.26 10.23
C LEU A 140 -7.67 -4.51 9.46
N PHE A 141 -6.85 -4.32 8.42
CA PHE A 141 -6.32 -5.41 7.61
C PHE A 141 -5.50 -6.42 8.43
N GLN A 142 -4.65 -5.94 9.33
CA GLN A 142 -3.86 -6.78 10.23
C GLN A 142 -4.73 -7.54 11.24
N SER A 143 -5.89 -6.99 11.61
CA SER A 143 -6.82 -7.64 12.55
C SER A 143 -7.59 -8.83 11.94
N LEU A 144 -7.57 -8.99 10.61
CA LEU A 144 -8.33 -10.04 9.95
C LEU A 144 -7.81 -11.46 10.30
N PRO A 145 -8.71 -12.42 10.60
CA PRO A 145 -8.35 -13.81 10.83
C PRO A 145 -8.12 -14.55 9.50
N MET A 146 -7.05 -14.17 8.78
CA MET A 146 -6.74 -14.63 7.42
C MET A 146 -6.76 -16.14 7.24
N GLU A 147 -6.40 -16.89 8.28
CA GLU A 147 -6.28 -18.35 8.26
C GLU A 147 -7.65 -19.05 8.37
N LYS A 148 -8.69 -18.31 8.78
CA LYS A 148 -10.06 -18.81 8.96
C LYS A 148 -11.01 -18.38 7.84
N LEU A 149 -10.57 -17.48 6.97
CA LEU A 149 -11.40 -16.89 5.94
C LEU A 149 -11.05 -17.50 4.58
N GLU A 150 -12.08 -17.92 3.85
CA GLU A 150 -11.93 -18.31 2.45
C GLU A 150 -11.64 -17.10 1.56
N LYS A 151 -11.09 -17.34 0.37
CA LYS A 151 -10.68 -16.30 -0.60
C LYS A 151 -11.79 -15.26 -0.87
N LEU A 152 -13.04 -15.71 -1.02
CA LEU A 152 -14.18 -14.82 -1.29
C LEU A 152 -14.56 -13.97 -0.06
N ALA A 153 -14.46 -14.53 1.14
CA ALA A 153 -14.70 -13.79 2.38
C ALA A 153 -13.60 -12.74 2.59
N LEU A 154 -12.33 -13.12 2.41
CA LEU A 154 -11.21 -12.19 2.45
C LEU A 154 -11.37 -11.02 1.48
N LYS A 155 -11.77 -11.29 0.23
CA LYS A 155 -12.05 -10.24 -0.75
C LYS A 155 -13.08 -9.24 -0.23
N ARG A 156 -14.19 -9.73 0.35
CA ARG A 156 -15.26 -8.89 0.89
C ARG A 156 -14.77 -8.02 2.06
N GLU A 157 -14.00 -8.58 2.98
CA GLU A 157 -13.42 -7.83 4.10
C GLU A 157 -12.49 -6.72 3.60
N LEU A 158 -11.64 -7.00 2.61
CA LEU A 158 -10.74 -5.98 2.04
C LEU A 158 -11.49 -4.85 1.34
N ASP A 159 -12.57 -5.16 0.64
CA ASP A 159 -13.44 -4.16 0.01
C ASP A 159 -14.14 -3.30 1.07
N GLN A 160 -14.60 -3.89 2.17
CA GLN A 160 -15.20 -3.16 3.29
C GLN A 160 -14.18 -2.23 3.97
N ILE A 161 -12.95 -2.69 4.17
CA ILE A 161 -11.85 -1.84 4.67
C ILE A 161 -11.63 -0.66 3.72
N GLY A 162 -11.66 -0.88 2.40
CA GLY A 162 -11.54 0.17 1.39
C GLY A 162 -12.66 1.22 1.44
N ALA A 163 -13.88 0.78 1.75
CA ALA A 163 -15.06 1.64 1.89
C ALA A 163 -15.18 2.31 3.28
N SER A 164 -14.37 1.91 4.26
CA SER A 164 -14.40 2.48 5.60
C SER A 164 -13.94 3.94 5.61
N LYS A 165 -14.62 4.76 6.41
CA LYS A 165 -14.20 6.12 6.73
C LYS A 165 -13.37 6.08 8.02
N PRO A 166 -12.17 6.68 8.03
CA PRO A 166 -11.40 6.88 9.25
C PRO A 166 -12.08 7.86 10.21
#